data_AF-A0A4Q4UL82-F1
#
_entry.id   AF-A0A4Q4UL82-F1
#
_cell.length_a   1.000
_cell.length_b   1.000
_cell.length_c   1.000
_cell.angle_alpha   90.00
_cell.angle_beta   90.00
_cell.angle_gamma   90.00
#
_symmetry.space_group_name_H-M   'P 1'
#
loop_
_entity.id
_entity.type
_entity.pdbx_description
1 polymer ?
#
loop_
_entity_poly.entity_id
_entity_poly.type
_entity_poly.pdbx_seq_one_letter_code
_entity_poly.pdbx_strand_id
1 'polypeptide(L)'
;MAPSVTSPRDSVRYSTYSMAPSFAPTVRTTDSAQAEIIHIESGLARMENKALSKQRVELSEEKTENLGKLALGAKLDRALDRRMAGQDAVMRPRKGTVTDSEKEDEKAGEKQ
;
A
#
# COMPACT_ATOMS: atom_id res chain seq x y z
N MET A 1 -14.26 -19.23 54.16
CA MET A 1 -13.30 -18.81 53.12
C MET A 1 -12.10 -19.74 53.23
N ALA A 2 -11.92 -20.68 52.30
CA ALA A 2 -10.86 -21.70 52.38
C ALA A 2 -9.68 -21.31 51.46
N PRO A 3 -8.41 -21.39 51.90
CA PRO A 3 -7.28 -21.11 51.03
C PRO A 3 -7.06 -22.27 50.05
N SER A 4 -7.16 -21.97 48.76
CA SER A 4 -6.72 -22.86 47.68
C SER A 4 -5.20 -23.04 47.78
N VAL A 5 -4.76 -24.23 48.15
CA VAL A 5 -3.34 -24.61 48.11
C VAL A 5 -3.00 -24.88 46.64
N THR A 6 -2.46 -23.87 45.95
CA THR A 6 -1.79 -24.08 44.67
C THR A 6 -0.59 -25.00 44.87
N SER A 7 -0.78 -26.29 44.56
CA SER A 7 0.30 -27.28 44.50
C SER A 7 1.14 -27.01 43.24
N PRO A 8 2.44 -26.70 43.34
CA PRO A 8 3.32 -26.72 42.18
C PRO A 8 3.59 -28.19 41.86
N ARG A 9 2.73 -28.81 41.04
CA ARG A 9 3.00 -30.14 40.52
C ARG A 9 4.09 -30.01 39.46
N ASP A 10 5.34 -29.93 39.91
CA ASP A 10 6.52 -30.09 39.07
C ASP A 10 6.65 -31.57 38.69
N SER A 11 5.69 -32.06 37.89
CA SER A 11 5.70 -33.44 37.42
C SER A 11 6.69 -33.54 36.27
N VAL A 12 7.84 -34.15 36.53
CA VAL A 12 8.85 -34.49 35.52
C VAL A 12 8.23 -35.55 34.59
N ARG A 13 7.56 -35.10 33.53
CA ARG A 13 6.99 -35.97 32.49
C ARG A 13 8.06 -36.23 31.44
N TYR A 14 8.50 -37.47 31.35
CA TYR A 14 9.37 -37.94 30.28
C TYR A 14 8.51 -38.35 29.08
N SER A 15 8.88 -37.92 27.86
CA SER A 15 8.17 -38.31 26.64
C SER A 15 8.71 -39.65 26.12
N THR A 16 7.86 -40.50 25.55
CA THR A 16 8.24 -41.85 25.06
C THR A 16 9.36 -41.83 24.00
N TYR A 17 9.53 -40.71 23.29
CA TYR A 17 10.54 -40.54 22.25
C TYR A 17 11.80 -39.77 22.70
N SER A 18 11.77 -39.14 23.87
CA SER A 18 12.88 -38.33 24.37
C SER A 18 13.00 -38.46 25.89
N MET A 19 14.16 -38.95 26.33
CA MET A 19 14.51 -39.04 27.75
C MET A 19 14.76 -37.67 28.41
N ALA A 20 14.59 -36.57 27.68
CA ALA A 20 14.70 -35.22 28.24
C ALA A 20 13.39 -34.80 28.92
N PRO A 21 13.43 -34.26 30.15
CA PRO A 21 12.27 -33.61 30.78
C PRO A 21 11.73 -32.48 29.91
N SER A 22 10.41 -32.36 29.76
CA SER A 22 9.78 -31.31 28.93
C SER A 22 10.03 -29.87 29.40
N PHE A 23 10.56 -29.68 30.61
CA PHE A 23 10.91 -28.38 31.20
C PHE A 23 12.41 -28.14 31.36
N ALA A 24 13.26 -29.11 31.00
CA ALA A 24 14.70 -28.90 31.03
C ALA A 24 15.12 -28.08 29.80
N PRO A 25 15.83 -26.95 29.95
CA PRO A 25 16.54 -26.32 28.85
C PRO A 25 17.58 -27.32 28.36
N THR A 26 17.27 -28.06 27.30
CA THR A 26 18.19 -29.03 26.71
C THR A 26 19.19 -28.24 25.87
N VAL A 27 20.11 -27.56 26.55
CA VAL A 27 21.27 -26.88 25.95
C VAL A 27 22.53 -27.58 26.44
N ARG A 28 22.60 -28.90 26.26
CA ARG A 28 23.88 -29.60 26.14
C ARG A 28 24.01 -30.01 24.69
N THR A 29 24.30 -29.03 23.83
CA THR A 29 24.71 -29.33 22.46
C THR A 29 26.03 -30.08 22.54
N THR A 30 26.07 -31.27 21.95
CA THR A 30 27.33 -31.99 21.74
C THR A 30 28.15 -31.23 20.71
N ASP A 31 29.47 -31.42 20.71
CA ASP A 31 30.38 -30.77 19.74
C ASP A 31 29.93 -31.03 18.27
N SER A 32 29.35 -32.21 18.02
CA SER A 32 28.71 -32.58 16.74
C SER A 32 27.53 -31.69 16.37
N ALA A 33 26.65 -31.37 17.33
CA ALA A 33 25.49 -30.51 17.09
C ALA A 33 25.92 -29.07 16.76
N GLN A 34 27.02 -28.58 17.35
CA GLN A 34 27.57 -27.27 16.99
C GLN A 34 28.21 -27.27 15.60
N ALA A 35 28.94 -28.34 15.24
CA ALA A 35 29.51 -28.49 13.90
C ALA A 35 28.45 -28.50 12.80
N GLU A 36 27.32 -29.17 13.03
CA GLU A 36 26.18 -29.17 12.11
C GLU A 36 25.57 -27.77 11.94
N ILE A 37 25.38 -27.02 13.04
CA ILE A 37 24.86 -25.65 13.00
C ILE A 37 25.78 -24.74 12.18
N ILE A 38 27.09 -24.82 12.40
CA ILE A 38 28.09 -24.03 11.65
C ILE A 38 28.06 -24.40 10.17
N HIS A 39 27.94 -25.70 9.85
CA HIS A 39 27.86 -26.15 8.47
C HIS A 39 26.60 -25.61 7.77
N ILE A 40 25.45 -25.64 8.44
CA ILE A 40 24.19 -25.07 7.96
C ILE A 40 24.32 -23.56 7.74
N GLU A 41 24.86 -22.82 8.71
CA GLU A 41 25.10 -21.38 8.61
C GLU A 41 25.97 -21.05 7.39
N SER A 42 27.07 -21.78 7.21
CA SER A 42 27.97 -21.61 6.06
C SER A 42 27.28 -21.90 4.72
N GLY A 43 26.38 -22.89 4.70
CA GLY A 43 25.58 -23.23 3.52
C GLY A 43 24.61 -22.11 3.17
N LEU A 44 23.91 -21.58 4.17
CA LEU A 44 22.96 -20.48 4.00
C LEU A 44 23.65 -19.20 3.50
N ALA A 45 24.82 -18.87 4.06
CA ALA A 45 25.61 -17.71 3.65
C ALA A 45 26.11 -17.81 2.19
N ARG A 46 26.38 -19.03 1.69
CA ARG A 46 26.73 -19.26 0.28
C ARG A 46 25.52 -19.19 -0.65
N MET A 47 24.33 -19.56 -0.15
CA MET A 47 23.07 -19.45 -0.90
C MET A 47 22.55 -18.01 -0.96
N GLU A 48 23.02 -17.11 -0.10
CA GLU A 48 22.65 -15.70 -0.11
C GLU A 48 23.11 -15.00 -1.41
N ASN A 49 22.15 -14.66 -2.27
CA ASN A 49 22.43 -13.88 -3.46
C ASN A 49 22.43 -12.37 -3.14
N LYS A 50 23.61 -11.85 -2.76
CA LYS A 50 23.83 -10.44 -2.43
C LYS A 50 23.52 -9.47 -3.57
N ALA A 51 23.48 -9.93 -4.82
CA ALA A 51 23.11 -9.08 -5.96
C ALA A 51 21.60 -8.80 -5.97
N LEU A 52 20.78 -9.80 -5.64
CA LEU A 52 19.32 -9.64 -5.54
C LEU A 52 18.91 -8.75 -4.36
N SER A 53 19.63 -8.85 -3.23
CA SER A 53 19.42 -7.97 -2.07
C SER A 53 19.64 -6.49 -2.42
N LYS A 54 20.58 -6.19 -3.33
CA LYS A 54 20.84 -4.83 -3.83
C LYS A 54 19.84 -4.35 -4.88
N GLN A 55 19.14 -5.27 -5.54
CA GLN A 55 18.15 -4.93 -6.59
C GLN A 55 16.82 -4.43 -5.98
N ARG A 56 16.47 -4.91 -4.79
CA ARG A 56 15.29 -4.43 -4.08
C ARG A 56 15.63 -3.11 -3.40
N VAL A 57 15.19 -2.01 -4.02
CA VAL A 57 15.30 -0.68 -3.42
C VAL A 57 14.21 -0.56 -2.36
N GLU A 58 14.59 -0.68 -1.09
CA GLU A 58 13.75 -0.21 0.01
C GLU A 58 13.88 1.32 0.09
N LEU A 59 12.79 2.00 -0.20
CA LEU A 59 12.76 3.46 -0.16
C LEU A 59 12.63 3.91 1.29
N SER A 60 13.39 4.94 1.67
CA SER A 60 13.15 5.65 2.93
C SER A 60 11.78 6.31 2.92
N GLU A 61 11.20 6.50 4.11
CA GLU A 61 9.89 7.13 4.28
C GLU A 61 9.80 8.48 3.53
N GLU A 62 10.82 9.34 3.69
CA GLU A 62 10.92 10.61 2.97
C GLU A 62 10.86 10.46 1.44
N LYS A 63 11.52 9.43 0.87
CA LYS A 63 11.49 9.18 -0.58
C LYS A 63 10.11 8.73 -1.03
N THR A 64 9.43 7.91 -0.23
CA THR A 64 8.06 7.47 -0.55
C THR A 64 7.07 8.64 -0.52
N GLU A 65 7.18 9.54 0.45
CA GLU A 65 6.35 10.75 0.53
C GLU A 65 6.58 11.68 -0.66
N ASN A 66 7.84 11.91 -1.04
CA ASN A 66 8.19 12.76 -2.17
C ASN A 66 7.64 12.21 -3.49
N LEU A 67 7.75 10.90 -3.72
CA LEU A 67 7.13 10.24 -4.87
C LEU A 67 5.60 10.35 -4.83
N GLY A 68 4.98 10.25 -3.65
CA GLY A 68 3.55 10.46 -3.45
C GLY A 68 3.09 11.87 -3.84
N LYS A 69 3.83 12.90 -3.41
CA LYS A 69 3.57 14.32 -3.75
C LYS A 69 3.70 14.56 -5.26
N LEU A 70 4.77 14.05 -5.88
CA LEU A 70 4.98 14.14 -7.34
C LEU A 70 3.84 13.45 -8.11
N ALA A 71 3.44 12.27 -7.69
CA ALA A 71 2.34 11.53 -8.33
C ALA A 71 0.99 12.25 -8.18
N LEU A 72 0.73 12.89 -7.03
CA LEU A 72 -0.47 13.71 -6.82
C LEU A 72 -0.48 14.95 -7.72
N GLY A 73 0.64 15.67 -7.80
CA GLY A 73 0.78 16.83 -8.70
C GLY A 73 0.50 16.45 -10.16
N ALA A 74 1.16 15.40 -10.66
CA ALA A 74 0.94 14.93 -12.03
C ALA A 74 -0.51 14.48 -12.30
N LYS A 75 -1.19 13.89 -11.31
CA LYS A 75 -2.61 13.54 -11.42
C LYS A 75 -3.50 14.77 -11.49
N LEU A 76 -3.20 15.79 -10.69
CA LEU A 76 -3.91 17.06 -10.70
C LEU A 76 -3.74 17.77 -12.05
N ASP A 77 -2.51 17.88 -12.55
CA ASP A 77 -2.22 18.48 -13.85
C ASP A 77 -2.97 17.76 -14.97
N ARG A 78 -2.90 16.44 -15.00
CA ARG A 78 -3.65 15.63 -15.99
C ARG A 78 -5.17 15.82 -15.89
N ALA A 79 -5.70 15.98 -14.68
CA ALA A 79 -7.13 16.22 -14.48
C ALA A 79 -7.52 17.62 -14.95
N LEU A 80 -6.68 18.62 -14.68
CA LEU A 80 -6.87 19.98 -15.17
C LEU A 80 -6.80 20.03 -16.69
N ASP A 81 -5.81 19.41 -17.34
CA ASP A 81 -5.70 19.36 -18.80
C ASP A 81 -6.98 18.80 -19.45
N ARG A 82 -7.53 17.72 -18.88
CA ARG A 82 -8.79 17.13 -19.35
C ARG A 82 -9.99 18.06 -19.17
N ARG A 83 -10.00 18.85 -18.10
CA ARG A 83 -11.05 19.85 -17.86
C ARG A 83 -10.88 21.03 -18.81
N MET A 84 -9.67 21.55 -18.95
CA MET A 84 -9.37 22.72 -19.77
C MET A 84 -9.53 22.42 -21.28
N ALA A 85 -9.37 21.16 -21.70
CA ALA A 85 -9.60 20.75 -23.08
C ALA A 85 -11.02 21.09 -23.56
N GLY A 86 -11.13 22.02 -24.51
CA GLY A 86 -12.39 22.41 -25.13
C GLY A 86 -13.29 23.33 -24.31
N GLN A 87 -12.81 23.81 -23.14
CA GLN A 87 -13.51 24.83 -22.35
C GLN A 87 -13.18 26.26 -22.78
N ASP A 88 -12.23 26.43 -23.69
CA ASP A 88 -11.91 27.74 -24.25
C ASP A 88 -13.14 28.38 -24.91
N ALA A 89 -13.43 29.61 -24.51
CA ALA A 89 -14.56 30.34 -25.04
C ALA A 89 -14.35 30.65 -26.53
N VAL A 90 -15.20 30.09 -27.38
CA VAL A 90 -15.24 30.44 -28.80
C VAL A 90 -16.21 31.60 -28.99
N MET A 91 -15.70 32.77 -29.35
CA MET A 91 -16.53 33.92 -29.69
C MET A 91 -17.31 33.60 -30.98
N ARG A 92 -18.62 33.42 -30.85
CA ARG A 92 -19.51 33.19 -31.99
C ARG A 92 -20.16 34.52 -32.39
N PRO A 93 -20.30 34.80 -33.71
CA PRO A 93 -21.08 35.95 -34.15
C PRO A 93 -22.50 35.81 -33.60
N ARG A 94 -23.04 36.89 -33.02
CA ARG A 94 -24.41 36.88 -32.51
C ARG A 94 -25.33 36.58 -33.68
N LYS A 95 -26.19 35.56 -33.54
CA LYS A 95 -27.28 35.34 -34.49
C LYS A 95 -28.06 36.65 -34.53
N GLY A 96 -28.24 37.21 -35.74
CA GLY A 96 -28.87 38.50 -35.94
C GLY A 96 -30.09 38.59 -35.03
N THR A 97 -30.09 39.59 -34.16
CA THR A 97 -31.28 39.96 -33.39
C THR A 97 -32.40 40.06 -34.41
N VAL A 98 -33.49 39.30 -34.21
CA VAL A 98 -34.72 39.47 -34.99
C VAL A 98 -34.97 40.96 -35.05
N THR A 99 -34.81 41.53 -36.23
CA THR A 99 -35.05 42.96 -36.45
C THR A 99 -36.51 43.19 -36.12
N ASP A 100 -36.80 44.25 -35.38
CA ASP A 100 -38.17 44.65 -34.99
C ASP A 100 -39.10 44.95 -36.19
N SER A 101 -38.66 44.66 -37.43
CA SER A 101 -39.42 44.80 -38.67
C SER A 101 -40.57 43.80 -38.84
N GLU A 102 -40.64 42.71 -38.07
CA GLU A 102 -41.76 41.76 -38.14
C GLU A 102 -42.91 42.10 -37.17
N LYS A 103 -42.73 43.07 -36.26
CA LYS A 103 -43.77 43.46 -35.28
C LYS A 103 -44.74 44.53 -35.80
N GLU A 104 -44.46 45.16 -36.95
CA GLU A 104 -45.34 46.20 -37.51
C GLU A 104 -46.43 45.63 -38.44
N ASP A 105 -46.21 44.45 -39.04
CA ASP A 105 -47.16 43.87 -39.99
C ASP A 105 -48.37 43.17 -39.32
N GLU A 106 -48.22 42.65 -38.09
CA GLU A 106 -49.36 42.03 -37.36
C GLU A 106 -50.36 43.08 -36.83
N LYS A 107 -49.95 44.32 -36.57
CA LYS A 107 -50.88 45.38 -36.13
C LYS A 107 -51.67 46.04 -37.26
N ALA A 108 -51.32 45.80 -38.51
CA ALA A 108 -52.04 46.33 -39.67
C ALA A 108 -53.19 45.42 -40.14
N GLY A 109 -53.19 44.15 -39.76
CA GLY A 109 -54.20 43.16 -40.18
C GLY A 109 -55.49 43.11 -39.35
N GLU A 110 -55.53 43.76 -38.19
CA GLU A 110 -56.68 43.71 -37.26
C GLU A 110 -57.55 44.99 -37.32
N LYS A 111 -57.95 45.39 -38.53
CA LYS A 111 -59.04 46.35 -38.76
C LYS A 111 -59.80 46.02 -40.05
N GLN A 112 -60.69 45.03 -39.97
CA GLN A 112 -61.89 44.93 -40.81
C GLN A 112 -63.05 44.41 -39.97
#